data_AF-A0A1H2W7F9-F1
#
_entry.id   AF-A0A1H2W7F9-F1
#
_cell.length_a   1.000
_cell.length_b   1.000
_cell.length_c   1.000
_cell.angle_alpha   90.00
_cell.angle_beta   90.00
_cell.angle_gamma   90.00
#
_symmetry.space_group_name_H-M   'P 1'
#
loop_
_entity.id
_entity.type
_entity.pdbx_description
1 polymer ?
#
loop_
_entity_poly.entity_id
_entity_poly.type
_entity_poly.pdbx_seq_one_letter_code
_entity_poly.pdbx_strand_id
1 'polypeptide(L)'
;MLDVYEYILKCIEKRAIPSDKKITLKSYCEFYEKEIEHHVFEVEFKNGKKIFIKNEAKNIAHIMGIHAFYDRRFKDKALRFGGAFTGIDAYKNMKKGKITLNYLKKSKRGEAWNDDTKRIRVLSFPFMMKALREGEWYNFDINKFKGNTKLNPKIIVAYRLQKYILNFCISDSNDDNYFCISNIIAFKNDNPRVKNQDLLELDRVIELDSKGKVTSCVCQNRLYRNYLRKTKEVEHVTVNEKKHEELISKKCFVNTNKIAHDKYEVVYLKLDTNTKKFIEK
;
A
#
# COMPACT_ATOMS: atom_id res chain seq x y z
N MET A 1 -25.59 10.08 -6.35
CA MET A 1 -24.49 10.32 -5.38
C MET A 1 -23.61 9.08 -5.44
N LEU A 2 -22.31 9.18 -5.74
CA LEU A 2 -21.44 7.98 -5.80
C LEU A 2 -21.40 7.32 -4.42
N ASP A 3 -21.44 5.99 -4.39
CA ASP A 3 -21.15 5.22 -3.17
C ASP A 3 -19.74 5.60 -2.67
N VAL A 4 -19.54 5.68 -1.36
CA VAL A 4 -18.25 6.05 -0.74
C VAL A 4 -17.17 5.07 -1.17
N TYR A 5 -17.53 3.80 -1.33
CA TYR A 5 -16.64 2.76 -1.83
C TYR A 5 -16.14 3.06 -3.26
N GLU A 6 -17.05 3.34 -4.20
CA GLU A 6 -16.71 3.72 -5.58
C GLU A 6 -15.89 5.01 -5.63
N TYR A 7 -16.20 5.98 -4.76
CA TYR A 7 -15.43 7.20 -4.62
C TYR A 7 -13.97 6.92 -4.22
N ILE A 8 -13.74 6.02 -3.26
CA ILE A 8 -12.39 5.62 -2.84
C ILE A 8 -11.65 4.95 -4.01
N LEU A 9 -12.26 4.00 -4.72
CA LEU A 9 -11.65 3.35 -5.88
C LEU A 9 -11.23 4.36 -6.96
N LYS A 10 -12.11 5.31 -7.29
CA LYS A 10 -11.83 6.38 -8.26
C LYS A 10 -10.69 7.29 -7.82
N CYS A 11 -10.58 7.55 -6.51
CA CYS A 11 -9.45 8.27 -5.93
C CYS A 11 -8.13 7.51 -6.12
N ILE A 12 -8.12 6.19 -5.88
CA ILE A 12 -6.95 5.33 -6.06
C ILE A 12 -6.49 5.31 -7.52
N GLU A 13 -7.44 5.12 -8.44
CA GLU A 13 -7.21 5.12 -9.88
C GLU A 13 -6.57 6.44 -10.34
N LYS A 14 -7.16 7.58 -9.95
CA LYS A 14 -6.69 8.92 -10.30
C LYS A 14 -5.47 9.39 -9.52
N ARG A 15 -4.93 8.57 -8.61
CA ARG A 15 -3.86 8.95 -7.68
C ARG A 15 -4.19 10.25 -6.92
N ALA A 16 -5.44 10.39 -6.51
CA ALA A 16 -5.99 11.55 -5.81
C ALA A 16 -6.35 11.18 -4.37
N ILE A 17 -5.81 11.92 -3.40
CA ILE A 17 -6.10 11.69 -1.98
C ILE A 17 -7.60 11.96 -1.70
N PRO A 18 -8.32 11.03 -1.07
CA PRO A 18 -9.73 11.23 -0.70
C PRO A 18 -9.95 12.49 0.16
N SER A 19 -11.06 13.18 -0.11
CA SER A 19 -11.49 14.31 0.70
C SER A 19 -12.09 13.81 2.01
N ASP A 20 -11.67 14.43 3.11
CA ASP A 20 -12.19 14.24 4.46
C ASP A 20 -13.65 14.68 4.65
N LYS A 21 -14.28 15.27 3.62
CA LYS A 21 -15.72 15.59 3.57
C LYS A 21 -16.55 14.44 2.98
N LYS A 22 -15.92 13.50 2.26
CA LYS A 22 -16.59 12.42 1.52
C LYS A 22 -16.35 11.02 2.10
N ILE A 23 -15.54 10.93 3.15
CA ILE A 23 -15.14 9.67 3.78
C ILE A 23 -15.39 9.72 5.28
N THR A 24 -15.45 8.56 5.90
CA THR A 24 -15.41 8.37 7.35
C THR A 24 -14.34 7.32 7.70
N LEU A 25 -13.96 7.23 8.97
CA LEU A 25 -13.08 6.14 9.41
C LEU A 25 -13.77 4.78 9.33
N LYS A 26 -15.10 4.74 9.50
CA LYS A 26 -15.91 3.53 9.31
C LYS A 26 -15.83 3.04 7.87
N SER A 27 -16.01 3.93 6.88
CA SER A 27 -15.89 3.56 5.46
C SER A 27 -14.49 3.06 5.09
N TYR A 28 -13.43 3.50 5.79
CA TYR A 28 -12.09 2.94 5.60
C TYR A 28 -11.93 1.55 6.21
N CYS A 29 -12.60 1.26 7.33
CA CYS A 29 -12.65 -0.10 7.88
C CYS A 29 -13.41 -1.03 6.91
N GLU A 30 -14.55 -0.59 6.39
CA GLU A 30 -15.32 -1.36 5.38
C GLU A 30 -14.51 -1.58 4.10
N PHE A 31 -13.78 -0.56 3.62
CA PHE A 31 -12.86 -0.70 2.50
C PHE A 31 -11.73 -1.70 2.80
N TYR A 32 -11.15 -1.66 4.01
CA TYR A 32 -10.12 -2.62 4.42
C TYR A 32 -10.63 -4.07 4.39
N GLU A 33 -11.78 -4.34 5.02
CA GLU A 33 -12.37 -5.68 5.09
C GLU A 33 -12.67 -6.23 3.68
N LYS A 34 -13.09 -5.36 2.76
CA LYS A 34 -13.46 -5.75 1.40
C LYS A 34 -12.26 -5.91 0.46
N GLU A 35 -11.29 -4.99 0.50
CA GLU A 35 -10.27 -4.86 -0.56
C GLU A 35 -8.83 -5.16 -0.10
N ILE A 36 -8.60 -5.36 1.20
CA ILE A 36 -7.24 -5.41 1.75
C ILE A 36 -7.03 -6.62 2.65
N GLU A 37 -7.96 -6.88 3.57
CA GLU A 37 -7.77 -7.81 4.69
C GLU A 37 -7.35 -9.21 4.24
N HIS A 38 -8.01 -9.71 3.19
CA HIS A 38 -7.80 -11.07 2.73
C HIS A 38 -6.78 -11.21 1.59
N HIS A 39 -6.10 -10.12 1.24
CA HIS A 39 -5.11 -10.13 0.18
C HIS A 39 -3.71 -10.37 0.74
N VAL A 40 -2.95 -11.22 0.06
CA VAL A 40 -1.54 -11.53 0.38
C VAL A 40 -0.67 -11.07 -0.79
N PHE A 41 0.46 -10.44 -0.47
CA PHE A 41 1.46 -10.09 -1.48
C PHE A 41 2.63 -11.06 -1.41
N GLU A 42 2.77 -11.89 -2.44
CA GLU A 42 3.99 -12.66 -2.67
C GLU A 42 5.00 -11.76 -3.39
N VAL A 43 6.17 -11.61 -2.79
CA VAL A 43 7.23 -10.72 -3.26
C VAL A 43 8.42 -11.57 -3.66
N GLU A 44 8.74 -11.60 -4.95
CA GLU A 44 9.86 -12.38 -5.48
C GLU A 44 11.08 -11.49 -5.72
N PHE A 45 12.18 -11.80 -5.04
CA PHE A 45 13.47 -11.14 -5.21
C PHE A 45 14.28 -11.76 -6.34
N LYS A 46 15.20 -11.00 -6.94
CA LYS A 46 16.07 -11.50 -8.03
C LYS A 46 16.92 -12.71 -7.64
N ASN A 47 17.25 -12.86 -6.36
CA ASN A 47 18.00 -14.00 -5.84
C ASN A 47 17.14 -15.26 -5.65
N GLY A 48 15.86 -15.22 -6.07
CA GLY A 48 14.92 -16.33 -5.93
C GLY A 48 14.24 -16.41 -4.57
N LYS A 49 14.65 -15.61 -3.57
CA LYS A 49 13.95 -15.53 -2.28
C LYS A 49 12.51 -15.04 -2.49
N LYS A 50 11.59 -15.57 -1.69
CA LYS A 50 10.20 -15.12 -1.62
C LYS A 50 9.86 -14.70 -0.21
N ILE A 51 9.00 -13.69 -0.07
CA ILE A 51 8.36 -13.35 1.19
C ILE A 51 6.87 -13.08 0.96
N PHE A 52 6.07 -13.21 2.01
CA PHE A 52 4.62 -13.01 1.96
C PHE A 52 4.21 -11.87 2.88
N ILE A 53 3.63 -10.81 2.32
CA ILE A 53 3.10 -9.69 3.11
C ILE A 53 1.61 -9.91 3.36
N LYS A 54 1.23 -9.92 4.63
CA LYS A 54 -0.15 -10.03 5.12
C LYS A 54 -0.58 -8.72 5.79
N ASN A 55 -1.88 -8.48 5.81
CA ASN A 55 -2.47 -7.27 6.40
C ASN A 55 -3.39 -7.64 7.56
N GLU A 56 -3.13 -7.12 8.75
CA GLU A 56 -3.93 -7.43 9.95
C GLU A 56 -4.68 -6.20 10.48
N ALA A 57 -5.93 -6.41 10.89
CA ALA A 57 -6.80 -5.38 11.45
C ALA A 57 -6.14 -4.65 12.64
N LYS A 58 -5.36 -5.37 13.46
CA LYS A 58 -4.65 -4.79 14.62
C LYS A 58 -3.62 -3.72 14.23
N ASN A 59 -3.09 -3.75 13.00
CA ASN A 59 -2.09 -2.78 12.53
C ASN A 59 -2.72 -1.55 11.88
N ILE A 60 -4.01 -1.59 11.50
CA ILE A 60 -4.67 -0.53 10.72
C ILE A 60 -4.65 0.83 11.42
N ALA A 61 -4.97 0.86 12.71
CA ALA A 61 -4.91 2.10 13.48
C ALA A 61 -3.48 2.69 13.53
N HIS A 62 -2.46 1.83 13.56
CA HIS A 62 -1.07 2.29 13.52
C HIS A 62 -0.66 2.72 12.12
N ILE A 63 -1.00 1.98 11.06
CA ILE A 63 -0.78 2.38 9.66
C ILE A 63 -1.36 3.78 9.42
N MET A 64 -2.62 4.01 9.80
CA MET A 64 -3.30 5.31 9.69
C MET A 64 -2.74 6.39 10.64
N GLY A 65 -1.97 6.03 11.66
CA GLY A 65 -1.37 6.98 12.62
C GLY A 65 -2.36 7.56 13.63
N ILE A 66 -3.44 6.83 13.94
CA ILE A 66 -4.56 7.31 14.76
C ILE A 66 -4.11 7.63 16.21
N HIS A 67 -3.11 6.93 16.73
CA HIS A 67 -2.49 7.21 18.03
C HIS A 67 -1.99 8.66 18.19
N ALA A 68 -1.60 9.33 17.11
CA ALA A 68 -1.13 10.72 17.16
C ALA A 68 -2.24 11.71 17.59
N PHE A 69 -3.51 11.29 17.47
CA PHE A 69 -4.71 12.06 17.79
C PHE A 69 -5.31 11.74 19.17
N TYR A 70 -4.61 10.97 19.99
CA TYR A 70 -4.99 10.79 21.37
C TYR A 70 -4.90 12.12 22.14
N ASP A 71 -5.99 12.50 22.84
CA ASP A 71 -6.04 13.67 23.71
C ASP A 71 -6.82 13.35 25.00
N ARG A 72 -6.18 13.55 26.16
CA ARG A 72 -6.80 13.30 27.47
C ARG A 72 -7.97 14.22 27.79
N ARG A 73 -8.09 15.37 27.11
CA ARG A 73 -9.08 16.41 27.39
C ARG A 73 -10.47 16.12 26.80
N PHE A 74 -10.63 15.04 26.03
CA PHE A 74 -11.92 14.74 25.42
C PHE A 74 -13.01 14.44 26.45
N LYS A 75 -14.26 14.80 26.13
CA LYS A 75 -15.40 14.60 27.03
C LYS A 75 -15.74 13.11 27.21
N ASP A 76 -15.59 12.29 26.17
CA ASP A 76 -15.85 10.86 26.24
C ASP A 76 -14.78 10.13 27.06
N LYS A 77 -15.18 9.62 28.23
CA LYS A 77 -14.30 8.89 29.16
C LYS A 77 -13.70 7.63 28.50
N ALA A 78 -14.42 6.96 27.61
CA ALA A 78 -13.94 5.73 26.97
C ALA A 78 -12.77 5.99 25.99
N LEU A 79 -12.61 7.23 25.53
CA LEU A 79 -11.54 7.65 24.62
C LEU A 79 -10.40 8.39 25.33
N ARG A 80 -10.43 8.52 26.66
CA ARG A 80 -9.35 9.15 27.45
C ARG A 80 -8.19 8.21 27.73
N PHE A 81 -8.33 6.92 27.45
CA PHE A 81 -7.27 5.93 27.58
C PHE A 81 -6.50 5.78 26.26
N GLY A 82 -5.17 5.81 26.32
CA GLY A 82 -4.31 5.74 25.12
C GLY A 82 -4.52 4.46 24.29
N GLY A 83 -4.84 3.34 24.96
CA GLY A 83 -5.13 2.08 24.28
C GLY A 83 -6.34 2.13 23.34
N ALA A 84 -7.27 3.08 23.54
CA ALA A 84 -8.39 3.28 22.64
C ALA A 84 -7.96 3.70 21.22
N PHE A 85 -6.72 4.18 21.04
CA PHE A 85 -6.13 4.69 19.79
C PHE A 85 -5.02 3.80 19.22
N THR A 86 -4.80 2.62 19.79
CA THR A 86 -3.80 1.65 19.34
C THR A 86 -4.41 0.27 19.08
N GLY A 87 -3.75 -0.52 18.24
CA GLY A 87 -4.06 -1.93 18.07
C GLY A 87 -5.48 -2.22 17.56
N ILE A 88 -5.99 -3.39 17.96
CA ILE A 88 -7.31 -3.87 17.58
C ILE A 88 -8.45 -3.06 18.20
N ASP A 89 -8.25 -2.46 19.37
CA ASP A 89 -9.28 -1.66 20.05
C ASP A 89 -9.57 -0.38 19.28
N ALA A 90 -8.52 0.28 18.77
CA ALA A 90 -8.71 1.43 17.89
C ALA A 90 -9.42 1.08 16.60
N TYR A 91 -9.08 -0.06 15.98
CA TYR A 91 -9.79 -0.56 14.81
C TYR A 91 -11.29 -0.76 15.11
N LYS A 92 -11.61 -1.46 16.20
CA LYS A 92 -13.00 -1.65 16.67
C LYS A 92 -13.71 -0.33 16.95
N ASN A 93 -13.03 0.64 17.55
CA ASN A 93 -13.59 1.96 17.86
C ASN A 93 -13.85 2.80 16.59
N MET A 94 -13.01 2.69 15.56
CA MET A 94 -13.26 3.30 14.24
C MET A 94 -14.48 2.65 13.56
N LYS A 95 -14.54 1.31 13.54
CA LYS A 95 -15.66 0.55 12.95
C LYS A 95 -17.00 0.87 13.62
N LYS A 96 -17.00 1.02 14.96
CA LYS A 96 -18.18 1.41 15.76
C LYS A 96 -18.52 2.90 15.67
N GLY A 97 -17.74 3.71 14.96
CA GLY A 97 -17.95 5.16 14.87
C GLY A 97 -17.67 5.93 16.18
N LYS A 98 -16.96 5.33 17.14
CA LYS A 98 -16.53 6.01 18.37
C LYS A 98 -15.38 6.97 18.07
N ILE A 99 -14.39 6.50 17.30
CA ILE A 99 -13.36 7.37 16.72
C ILE A 99 -13.85 7.79 15.33
N THR A 100 -14.02 9.09 15.11
CA THR A 100 -14.49 9.67 13.85
C THR A 100 -13.49 10.69 13.30
N LEU A 101 -13.63 11.10 12.03
CA LEU A 101 -12.81 12.20 11.51
C LEU A 101 -13.03 13.50 12.28
N ASN A 102 -14.26 13.78 12.71
CA ASN A 102 -14.56 14.95 13.53
C ASN A 102 -13.83 14.89 14.89
N TYR A 103 -13.66 13.69 15.44
CA TYR A 103 -12.80 13.49 16.62
C TYR A 103 -11.35 13.86 16.30
N LEU A 104 -10.77 13.31 15.23
CA LEU A 104 -9.39 13.60 14.84
C LEU A 104 -9.17 15.09 14.58
N LYS A 105 -10.13 15.77 13.92
CA LYS A 105 -10.13 17.21 13.63
C LYS A 105 -10.15 18.09 14.88
N LYS A 106 -10.73 17.62 15.98
CA LYS A 106 -10.81 18.37 17.26
C LYS A 106 -9.69 18.01 18.24
N SER A 107 -8.99 16.90 17.99
CA SER A 107 -7.88 16.44 18.84
C SER A 107 -6.81 17.50 18.96
N LYS A 108 -6.31 17.69 20.18
CA LYS A 108 -5.26 18.66 20.48
C LYS A 108 -5.61 20.08 20.02
N ARG A 109 -6.87 20.48 20.23
CA ARG A 109 -7.40 21.76 19.73
C ARG A 109 -7.25 21.94 18.20
N GLY A 110 -7.24 20.83 17.46
CA GLY A 110 -7.06 20.78 16.00
C GLY A 110 -5.60 20.70 15.52
N GLU A 111 -4.62 20.90 16.41
CA GLU A 111 -3.20 20.89 16.06
C GLU A 111 -2.77 19.59 15.34
N ALA A 112 -3.24 18.44 15.84
CA ALA A 112 -2.89 17.15 15.25
C ALA A 112 -3.40 16.96 13.82
N TRP A 113 -4.56 17.54 13.49
CA TRP A 113 -5.15 17.46 12.15
C TRP A 113 -4.62 18.54 11.20
N ASN A 114 -4.19 19.68 11.75
CA ASN A 114 -3.56 20.75 10.98
C ASN A 114 -2.13 20.37 10.55
N ASP A 115 -1.49 19.42 11.23
CA ASP A 115 -0.28 18.76 10.73
C ASP A 115 -0.60 17.95 9.48
N ASP A 116 -0.11 18.45 8.34
CA ASP A 116 -0.37 17.90 7.02
C ASP A 116 0.04 16.42 6.92
N THR A 117 1.18 16.04 7.49
CA THR A 117 1.68 14.66 7.41
C THR A 117 0.79 13.68 8.19
N LYS A 118 0.29 14.09 9.37
CA LYS A 118 -0.64 13.28 10.17
C LYS A 118 -1.99 13.12 9.47
N ARG A 119 -2.54 14.21 8.94
CA ARG A 119 -3.80 14.19 8.19
C ARG A 119 -3.70 13.32 6.95
N ILE A 120 -2.64 13.49 6.16
CA ILE A 120 -2.45 12.74 4.91
C ILE A 120 -2.20 11.26 5.19
N ARG A 121 -1.55 10.92 6.30
CA ARG A 121 -1.39 9.52 6.73
C ARG A 121 -2.73 8.82 6.90
N VAL A 122 -3.71 9.51 7.50
CA VAL A 122 -5.09 8.99 7.64
C VAL A 122 -5.74 8.88 6.26
N LEU A 123 -5.77 9.96 5.48
CA LEU A 123 -6.52 10.03 4.22
C LEU A 123 -5.94 9.16 3.08
N SER A 124 -4.64 8.88 3.11
CA SER A 124 -3.97 8.07 2.08
C SER A 124 -4.03 6.57 2.36
N PHE A 125 -4.66 6.12 3.46
CA PHE A 125 -4.77 4.71 3.81
C PHE A 125 -5.21 3.78 2.66
N PRO A 126 -6.21 4.12 1.83
CA PRO A 126 -6.64 3.25 0.74
C PRO A 126 -5.56 2.96 -0.32
N PHE A 127 -4.48 3.74 -0.37
CA PHE A 127 -3.39 3.52 -1.32
C PHE A 127 -2.43 2.40 -0.94
N MET A 128 -2.60 1.75 0.21
CA MET A 128 -1.68 0.70 0.69
C MET A 128 -1.45 -0.41 -0.33
N MET A 129 -2.52 -0.97 -0.90
CA MET A 129 -2.42 -2.04 -1.90
C MET A 129 -1.61 -1.61 -3.13
N LYS A 130 -1.89 -0.40 -3.63
CA LYS A 130 -1.17 0.18 -4.78
C LYS A 130 0.29 0.46 -4.44
N ALA A 131 0.58 0.91 -3.23
CA ALA A 131 1.94 1.13 -2.75
C ALA A 131 2.74 -0.17 -2.67
N LEU A 132 2.15 -1.25 -2.13
CA LEU A 132 2.80 -2.56 -2.07
C LEU A 132 3.07 -3.12 -3.48
N ARG A 133 2.13 -2.99 -4.41
CA ARG A 133 2.32 -3.45 -5.80
C ARG A 133 3.34 -2.65 -6.58
N GLU A 134 3.31 -1.32 -6.51
CA GLU A 134 3.99 -0.42 -7.46
C GLU A 134 5.17 0.35 -6.85
N GLY A 135 5.33 0.31 -5.53
CA GLY A 135 6.33 1.07 -4.79
C GLY A 135 7.77 0.67 -5.09
N GLU A 136 8.70 1.46 -4.60
CA GLU A 136 10.13 1.13 -4.52
C GLU A 136 10.40 0.51 -3.14
N TRP A 137 11.04 -0.65 -3.13
CA TRP A 137 11.26 -1.42 -1.91
C TRP A 137 12.69 -1.24 -1.44
N TYR A 138 12.87 -0.97 -0.15
CA TYR A 138 14.17 -0.71 0.46
C TYR A 138 14.37 -1.65 1.64
N ASN A 139 15.59 -2.17 1.79
CA ASN A 139 16.03 -2.75 3.05
C ASN A 139 16.26 -1.61 4.04
N PHE A 140 15.66 -1.68 5.22
CA PHE A 140 15.84 -0.65 6.23
C PHE A 140 16.88 -1.06 7.26
N ASP A 141 17.94 -0.28 7.32
CA ASP A 141 18.97 -0.34 8.34
C ASP A 141 18.88 0.93 9.20
N ILE A 142 18.57 0.73 10.48
CA ILE A 142 18.46 1.82 11.47
C ILE A 142 19.78 2.60 11.61
N ASN A 143 20.93 1.96 11.39
CA ASN A 143 22.24 2.61 11.48
C ASN A 143 22.50 3.57 10.31
N LYS A 144 21.86 3.34 9.15
CA LYS A 144 21.92 4.24 7.99
C LYS A 144 20.92 5.41 8.12
N PHE A 145 19.96 5.32 9.05
CA PHE A 145 18.96 6.36 9.27
C PHE A 145 19.45 7.43 10.25
N LYS A 146 19.64 8.66 9.77
CA LYS A 146 20.15 9.79 10.57
C LYS A 146 19.12 10.48 11.47
N GLY A 147 17.86 10.04 11.45
CA GLY A 147 16.79 10.63 12.26
C GLY A 147 16.52 9.86 13.55
N ASN A 148 15.67 10.42 14.41
CA ASN A 148 15.20 9.71 15.59
C ASN A 148 13.96 8.87 15.25
N THR A 149 13.96 7.58 15.58
CA THR A 149 12.79 6.72 15.41
C THR A 149 12.80 5.55 16.37
N LYS A 150 11.60 5.18 16.84
CA LYS A 150 11.36 3.93 17.57
C LYS A 150 10.96 2.77 16.65
N LEU A 151 10.77 3.04 15.36
CA LEU A 151 10.40 2.03 14.38
C LEU A 151 11.66 1.46 13.74
N ASN A 152 11.82 0.14 13.81
CA ASN A 152 12.89 -0.59 13.15
C ASN A 152 12.32 -1.66 12.20
N PRO A 153 11.61 -1.26 11.12
CA PRO A 153 11.11 -2.22 10.15
C PRO A 153 12.27 -2.92 9.44
N LYS A 154 12.02 -4.09 8.87
CA LYS A 154 12.98 -4.74 7.96
C LYS A 154 12.97 -4.09 6.58
N ILE A 155 11.78 -3.71 6.12
CA ILE A 155 11.54 -3.23 4.75
C ILE A 155 10.73 -1.93 4.80
N ILE A 156 11.04 -1.02 3.88
CA ILE A 156 10.21 0.14 3.58
C ILE A 156 9.79 0.11 2.11
N VAL A 157 8.48 0.23 1.86
CA VAL A 157 7.94 0.43 0.51
C VAL A 157 7.58 1.90 0.35
N ALA A 158 8.33 2.60 -0.50
CA ALA A 158 8.11 4.01 -0.81
C ALA A 158 7.25 4.16 -2.07
N TYR A 159 6.12 4.84 -1.93
CA TYR A 159 5.19 5.10 -3.03
C TYR A 159 4.91 6.59 -3.16
N ARG A 160 5.15 7.12 -4.36
CA ARG A 160 4.92 8.55 -4.68
C ARG A 160 3.44 8.80 -4.91
N LEU A 161 2.85 9.70 -4.13
CA LEU A 161 1.46 10.11 -4.26
C LEU A 161 1.37 11.64 -4.19
N GLN A 162 1.08 12.27 -5.34
CA GLN A 162 1.06 13.73 -5.47
C GLN A 162 2.39 14.35 -4.99
N LYS A 163 2.35 15.28 -4.02
CA LYS A 163 3.53 15.91 -3.40
C LYS A 163 4.12 15.11 -2.23
N TYR A 164 3.55 13.94 -1.92
CA TYR A 164 3.94 13.12 -0.78
C TYR A 164 4.60 11.81 -1.22
N ILE A 165 5.29 11.19 -0.27
CA ILE A 165 5.76 9.81 -0.35
C ILE A 165 5.17 9.06 0.83
N LEU A 166 4.44 7.98 0.54
CA LEU A 166 3.94 7.03 1.53
C LEU A 166 5.05 6.00 1.76
N ASN A 167 5.54 5.89 3.00
CA ASN A 167 6.55 4.90 3.37
C ASN A 167 5.88 3.82 4.22
N PHE A 168 5.42 2.74 3.59
CA PHE A 168 4.86 1.60 4.31
C PHE A 168 6.00 0.79 4.93
N CYS A 169 5.99 0.73 6.26
CA CYS A 169 6.96 -0.01 7.05
C CYS A 169 6.49 -1.45 7.22
N ILE A 170 7.35 -2.40 6.88
CA ILE A 170 7.06 -3.84 6.89
C ILE A 170 8.07 -4.53 7.82
N SER A 171 7.57 -5.40 8.70
CA SER A 171 8.40 -6.22 9.57
C SER A 171 7.99 -7.69 9.47
N ASP A 172 8.94 -8.58 9.70
CA ASP A 172 8.72 -10.00 9.90
C ASP A 172 7.91 -10.26 11.17
N SER A 173 7.08 -11.31 11.15
CA SER A 173 6.56 -11.89 12.40
C SER A 173 7.05 -13.30 12.67
N ASN A 174 7.30 -14.15 11.65
CA ASN A 174 7.88 -15.51 11.67
C ASN A 174 7.96 -16.08 10.23
N ASP A 175 8.90 -16.99 9.92
CA ASP A 175 8.93 -17.87 8.73
C ASP A 175 8.42 -17.25 7.41
N ASP A 176 9.17 -16.30 6.86
CA ASP A 176 8.89 -15.56 5.61
C ASP A 176 7.54 -14.82 5.54
N ASN A 177 6.78 -14.76 6.64
CA ASN A 177 5.58 -13.94 6.77
C ASN A 177 5.91 -12.57 7.37
N TYR A 178 5.48 -11.54 6.65
CA TYR A 178 5.71 -10.14 6.95
C TYR A 178 4.39 -9.39 7.03
N PHE A 179 4.39 -8.27 7.75
CA PHE A 179 3.20 -7.47 7.98
C PHE A 179 3.50 -5.99 7.80
N CYS A 180 2.55 -5.28 7.20
CA CYS A 180 2.54 -3.82 7.25
C CYS A 180 2.27 -3.39 8.70
N ILE A 181 3.23 -2.67 9.30
CA ILE A 181 3.12 -2.24 10.69
C ILE A 181 2.87 -0.74 10.83
N SER A 182 3.19 0.07 9.82
CA SER A 182 3.09 1.53 9.87
C SER A 182 3.12 2.15 8.47
N ASN A 183 2.69 3.40 8.33
CA ASN A 183 2.89 4.22 7.13
C ASN A 183 3.44 5.59 7.57
N ILE A 184 4.58 6.01 7.06
CA ILE A 184 5.18 7.31 7.37
C ILE A 184 5.09 8.21 6.15
N ILE A 185 4.51 9.39 6.34
CA ILE A 185 4.37 10.38 5.27
C ILE A 185 5.60 11.27 5.24
N ALA A 186 6.18 11.38 4.06
CA ALA A 186 7.27 12.30 3.75
C ALA A 186 6.85 13.23 2.60
N PHE A 187 7.55 14.34 2.42
CA PHE A 187 7.38 15.18 1.24
C PHE A 187 8.25 14.64 0.10
N LYS A 188 7.83 14.84 -1.15
CA LYS A 188 8.55 14.30 -2.32
C LYS A 188 10.03 14.75 -2.38
N ASN A 189 10.31 15.96 -1.92
CA ASN A 189 11.65 16.55 -1.95
C ASN A 189 12.50 16.19 -0.71
N ASP A 190 11.90 15.52 0.28
CA ASP A 190 12.59 15.13 1.51
C ASP A 190 12.00 13.83 2.05
N ASN A 191 12.60 12.71 1.67
CA ASN A 191 12.27 11.38 2.21
C ASN A 191 13.46 10.79 2.99
N PRO A 192 13.66 11.21 4.25
CA PRO A 192 14.78 10.75 5.04
C PRO A 192 14.71 9.25 5.36
N ARG A 193 13.52 8.62 5.23
CA ARG A 193 13.30 7.21 5.60
C ARG A 193 13.98 6.23 4.67
N VAL A 194 14.14 6.58 3.39
CA VAL A 194 14.80 5.73 2.39
C VAL A 194 16.12 6.33 1.90
N LYS A 195 16.46 7.54 2.36
CA LYS A 195 17.74 8.17 2.03
C LYS A 195 18.88 7.30 2.56
N ASN A 196 19.81 6.94 1.68
CA ASN A 196 20.94 6.05 1.95
C ASN A 196 20.57 4.61 2.34
N GLN A 197 19.31 4.19 2.15
CA GLN A 197 18.90 2.81 2.34
C GLN A 197 19.13 2.02 1.05
N ASP A 198 19.32 0.71 1.17
CA ASP A 198 19.61 -0.14 0.02
C ASP A 198 18.31 -0.46 -0.72
N LEU A 199 18.26 -0.14 -2.01
CA LEU A 199 17.15 -0.53 -2.87
C LEU A 199 17.15 -2.04 -3.07
N LEU A 200 16.02 -2.70 -2.81
CA LEU A 200 15.85 -4.12 -3.03
C LEU A 200 15.59 -4.39 -4.51
N GLU A 201 16.28 -5.39 -5.04
CA GLU A 201 16.07 -5.84 -6.42
C GLU A 201 15.00 -6.94 -6.48
N LEU A 202 13.84 -6.58 -7.01
CA LEU A 202 12.70 -7.49 -7.15
C LEU A 202 12.47 -7.85 -8.60
N ASP A 203 12.04 -9.09 -8.83
CA ASP A 203 11.52 -9.50 -10.13
C ASP A 203 10.06 -9.12 -10.27
N ARG A 204 9.23 -9.42 -9.26
CA ARG A 204 7.79 -9.15 -9.29
C ARG A 204 7.13 -9.14 -7.92
N VAL A 205 5.97 -8.49 -7.86
CA VAL A 205 5.03 -8.54 -6.74
C VAL A 205 3.72 -9.14 -7.25
N ILE A 206 3.28 -10.23 -6.64
CA ILE A 206 2.07 -10.97 -6.99
C ILE A 206 1.06 -10.76 -5.87
N GLU A 207 -0.16 -10.37 -6.22
CA GLU A 207 -1.27 -10.22 -5.29
C GLU A 207 -2.17 -11.45 -5.40
N LEU A 208 -2.46 -12.05 -4.25
CA LEU A 208 -3.30 -13.22 -4.08
C LEU A 208 -4.57 -12.83 -3.32
N ASP A 209 -5.73 -13.32 -3.73
CA ASP A 209 -6.99 -13.16 -2.98
C ASP A 209 -7.11 -14.16 -1.81
N SER A 210 -8.27 -14.15 -1.16
CA SER A 210 -8.60 -15.02 -0.01
C SER A 210 -8.53 -16.52 -0.32
N LYS A 211 -8.59 -16.90 -1.60
CA LYS A 211 -8.51 -18.29 -2.08
C LYS A 211 -7.12 -18.62 -2.62
N GLY A 212 -6.16 -17.72 -2.50
CA GLY A 212 -4.82 -17.87 -3.06
C GLY A 212 -4.76 -17.70 -4.57
N LYS A 213 -5.82 -17.19 -5.22
CA LYS A 213 -5.80 -16.93 -6.66
C LYS A 213 -5.11 -15.62 -6.96
N VAL A 214 -4.32 -15.58 -8.03
CA VAL A 214 -3.61 -14.38 -8.46
C VAL A 214 -4.60 -13.36 -9.00
N THR A 215 -4.68 -12.18 -8.38
CA THR A 215 -5.52 -11.06 -8.84
C THR A 215 -4.72 -10.00 -9.57
N SER A 216 -3.43 -9.86 -9.25
CA SER A 216 -2.52 -8.94 -9.91
C SER A 216 -1.10 -9.48 -9.89
N CYS A 217 -0.30 -9.08 -10.88
CA CYS A 217 1.14 -9.29 -10.90
C CYS A 217 1.77 -8.02 -11.47
N VAL A 218 2.75 -7.47 -10.78
CA VAL A 218 3.51 -6.30 -11.21
C VAL A 218 4.97 -6.69 -11.33
N CYS A 219 5.50 -6.64 -12.55
CA CYS A 219 6.92 -6.81 -12.81
C CYS A 219 7.70 -5.61 -12.26
N GLN A 220 8.64 -5.91 -11.37
CA GLN A 220 9.47 -4.93 -10.68
C GLN A 220 10.89 -4.82 -11.25
N ASN A 221 11.22 -5.67 -12.23
CA ASN A 221 12.51 -5.64 -12.90
C ASN A 221 12.82 -4.23 -13.44
N ARG A 222 13.98 -3.68 -13.04
CA ARG A 222 14.37 -2.30 -13.34
C ARG A 222 14.43 -2.01 -14.86
N LEU A 223 14.92 -2.94 -15.67
CA LEU A 223 14.96 -2.76 -17.13
C LEU A 223 13.53 -2.63 -17.65
N TYR A 224 12.67 -3.58 -17.31
CA TYR A 224 11.25 -3.58 -17.69
C TYR A 224 10.52 -2.29 -17.28
N ARG A 225 10.67 -1.86 -16.02
CA ARG A 225 10.07 -0.60 -15.52
C ARG A 225 10.58 0.63 -16.27
N ASN A 226 11.88 0.65 -16.61
CA ASN A 226 12.46 1.75 -17.37
C ASN A 226 11.95 1.80 -18.80
N TYR A 227 11.78 0.65 -19.47
CA TYR A 227 11.18 0.59 -20.80
C TYR A 227 9.73 1.04 -20.77
N LEU A 228 8.89 0.50 -19.86
CA LEU A 228 7.48 0.93 -19.73
C LEU A 228 7.33 2.45 -19.52
N ARG A 229 8.29 3.10 -18.86
CA ARG A 229 8.27 4.56 -18.66
C ARG A 229 8.68 5.35 -19.91
N LYS A 230 9.53 4.79 -20.76
CA LYS A 230 10.10 5.47 -21.94
C LYS A 230 9.28 5.22 -23.21
N THR A 231 8.67 4.05 -23.33
CA THR A 231 8.00 3.62 -24.55
C THR A 231 6.54 4.07 -24.54
N LYS A 232 6.10 4.73 -25.63
CA LYS A 232 4.67 5.08 -25.85
C LYS A 232 3.85 3.89 -26.36
N GLU A 233 4.51 2.85 -26.85
CA GLU A 233 3.92 1.63 -27.38
C GLU A 233 3.85 0.56 -26.28
N VAL A 234 2.74 0.55 -25.55
CA VAL A 234 2.39 -0.52 -24.60
C VAL A 234 1.10 -1.17 -25.10
N GLU A 235 1.07 -2.49 -25.16
CA GLU A 235 -0.12 -3.22 -25.60
C GLU A 235 -0.92 -3.70 -24.38
N HIS A 236 -2.23 -3.51 -24.45
CA HIS A 236 -3.20 -3.98 -23.47
C HIS A 236 -4.01 -5.09 -24.12
N VAL A 237 -3.95 -6.30 -23.55
CA VAL A 237 -4.70 -7.44 -24.05
C VAL A 237 -5.51 -8.05 -22.92
N THR A 238 -6.76 -8.39 -23.21
CA THR A 238 -7.59 -9.18 -22.29
C THR A 238 -7.35 -10.66 -22.53
N VAL A 239 -7.01 -11.40 -21.49
CA VAL A 239 -6.81 -12.85 -21.52
C VAL A 239 -7.72 -13.54 -20.50
N ASN A 240 -7.94 -14.84 -20.68
CA ASN A 240 -8.67 -15.66 -19.71
C ASN A 240 -7.78 -16.15 -18.55
N GLU A 241 -8.39 -16.74 -17.52
CA GLU A 241 -7.68 -17.27 -16.34
C GLU A 241 -6.57 -18.26 -16.71
N LYS A 242 -6.85 -19.25 -17.57
CA LYS A 242 -5.85 -20.25 -18.00
C LYS A 242 -4.61 -19.60 -18.63
N LYS A 243 -4.80 -18.61 -19.51
CA LYS A 243 -3.67 -17.93 -20.17
C LYS A 243 -2.91 -17.05 -19.18
N HIS A 244 -3.61 -16.43 -18.24
CA HIS A 244 -3.00 -15.66 -17.16
C HIS A 244 -2.10 -16.53 -16.28
N GLU A 245 -2.59 -17.69 -15.82
CA GLU A 245 -1.80 -18.66 -15.03
C GLU A 245 -0.55 -19.15 -15.78
N GLU A 246 -0.66 -19.37 -17.09
CA GLU A 246 0.48 -19.71 -17.95
C GLU A 246 1.55 -18.59 -17.96
N LEU A 247 1.13 -17.32 -18.04
CA LEU A 247 2.05 -16.17 -18.02
C LEU A 247 2.75 -16.04 -16.66
N ILE A 248 2.01 -16.22 -15.56
CA ILE A 248 2.56 -16.16 -14.20
C ILE A 248 3.54 -17.31 -13.95
N SER A 249 3.20 -18.55 -14.31
CA SER A 249 4.08 -19.71 -14.12
C SER A 249 5.36 -19.63 -14.95
N LYS A 250 5.29 -19.08 -16.17
CA LYS A 250 6.45 -18.84 -17.05
C LYS A 250 7.31 -17.64 -16.65
N LYS A 251 6.95 -16.92 -15.58
CA LYS A 251 7.66 -15.71 -15.11
C LYS A 251 7.85 -14.65 -16.20
N CYS A 252 6.84 -14.47 -17.05
CA CYS A 252 6.93 -13.47 -18.11
C CYS A 252 7.05 -12.05 -17.53
N PHE A 253 7.82 -11.17 -18.20
CA PHE A 253 7.91 -9.75 -17.86
C PHE A 253 6.64 -9.01 -18.29
N VAL A 254 5.58 -9.15 -17.50
CA VAL A 254 4.27 -8.56 -17.77
C VAL A 254 3.67 -7.99 -16.49
N ASN A 255 2.79 -6.99 -16.64
CA ASN A 255 1.87 -6.61 -15.57
C ASN A 255 0.49 -7.18 -15.89
N THR A 256 -0.23 -7.66 -14.87
CA THR A 256 -1.56 -8.23 -15.03
C THR A 256 -2.49 -7.71 -13.95
N ASN A 257 -3.74 -7.44 -14.27
CA ASN A 257 -4.78 -7.12 -13.30
C ASN A 257 -6.09 -7.83 -13.66
N LYS A 258 -6.77 -8.39 -12.67
CA LYS A 258 -8.11 -8.95 -12.85
C LYS A 258 -9.11 -7.82 -13.11
N ILE A 259 -9.92 -7.97 -14.15
CA ILE A 259 -10.94 -6.97 -14.55
C ILE A 259 -12.37 -7.52 -14.49
N ALA A 260 -12.55 -8.84 -14.54
CA ALA A 260 -13.84 -9.50 -14.33
C ALA A 260 -13.64 -10.96 -13.88
N HIS A 261 -14.74 -11.69 -13.68
CA HIS A 261 -14.69 -13.14 -13.55
C HIS A 261 -14.01 -13.73 -14.80
N ASP A 262 -12.96 -14.51 -14.58
CA ASP A 262 -12.10 -15.16 -15.59
C ASP A 262 -11.50 -14.24 -16.67
N LYS A 263 -11.41 -12.92 -16.42
CA LYS A 263 -10.77 -11.97 -17.34
C LYS A 263 -9.70 -11.15 -16.67
N TYR A 264 -8.55 -11.08 -17.32
CA TYR A 264 -7.38 -10.35 -16.87
C TYR A 264 -6.92 -9.41 -17.97
N GLU A 265 -6.69 -8.15 -17.62
CA GLU A 265 -5.92 -7.23 -18.45
C GLU A 265 -4.44 -7.55 -18.27
N VAL A 266 -3.75 -7.76 -19.38
CA VAL A 266 -2.30 -7.92 -19.44
C VAL A 266 -1.71 -6.72 -20.14
N VAL A 267 -0.75 -6.09 -19.49
CA VAL A 267 0.04 -4.99 -20.00
C VAL A 267 1.44 -5.52 -20.25
N TYR A 268 1.86 -5.53 -21.52
CA TYR A 268 3.20 -5.94 -21.89
C TYR A 268 3.84 -4.92 -22.83
N LEU A 269 5.17 -4.83 -22.72
CA LEU A 269 5.97 -4.22 -23.76
C LEU A 269 5.90 -5.16 -24.95
N LYS A 270 5.71 -4.64 -26.15
CA LYS A 270 5.71 -5.45 -27.37
C LYS A 270 7.00 -6.30 -27.40
N LEU A 271 6.86 -7.59 -27.15
CA LEU A 271 7.94 -8.58 -27.20
C LEU A 271 7.96 -9.12 -28.62
N ASP A 272 9.15 -9.27 -29.18
CA ASP A 272 9.30 -9.98 -30.44
C ASP A 272 8.89 -11.44 -30.18
N THR A 273 7.81 -11.88 -30.83
CA THR A 273 7.22 -13.21 -30.62
C THR A 273 8.15 -14.34 -31.05
N ASN A 274 9.12 -14.07 -31.92
CA ASN A 274 10.09 -15.05 -32.40
C ASN A 274 11.29 -15.17 -31.46
N THR A 275 11.77 -14.05 -30.91
CA THR A 275 13.00 -14.04 -30.10
C THR A 275 12.77 -14.02 -28.59
N LYS A 276 11.53 -13.74 -28.14
CA LYS A 276 11.17 -13.45 -26.74
C LYS A 276 12.02 -12.33 -26.12
N LYS A 277 12.68 -11.51 -26.94
CA LYS A 277 13.42 -10.33 -26.50
C LYS A 277 12.54 -9.10 -26.60
N PHE A 278 12.89 -8.06 -25.84
CA PHE A 278 12.31 -6.74 -26.03
C PHE A 278 12.54 -6.29 -27.47
N ILE A 279 11.52 -5.74 -28.12
CA ILE A 279 11.72 -5.03 -29.38
C ILE A 279 12.43 -3.71 -29.02
N GLU A 280 13.74 -3.71 -29.07
CA GLU A 280 14.53 -2.50 -29.19
C GLU A 280 14.40 -2.06 -30.65
N LYS A 281 13.65 -0.99 -30.92
CA LYS A 281 13.82 -0.25 -32.17
C LYS A 281 15.07 0.61 -32.06
#